data_AF-K9M1P4-F1
#
_entry.id   AF-K9M1P4-F1
#
_cell.length_a   1.000
_cell.length_b   1.000
_cell.length_c   1.000
_cell.angle_alpha   90.00
_cell.angle_beta   90.00
_cell.angle_gamma   90.00
#
_symmetry.space_group_name_H-M   'P 1'
#
loop_
_entity.id
_entity.type
_entity.pdbx_description
1 polymer ?
#
loop_
_entity_poly.entity_id
_entity_poly.type
_entity_poly.pdbx_seq_one_letter_code
_entity_poly.pdbx_strand_id
1 'polypeptide(L)' 'SQLPAFSNMVEEFSAVADFLLVYIDEAHPSDGWAAPGISSYEVKKHRNQEDRCAAANKLLEQYSLPPQCQVVADCM' A
#
# COMPACT_ATOMS: atom_id res chain seq x y z
N SER A 1 7.24 -9.90 -4.45
CA SER A 1 6.36 -8.71 -4.28
C SER A 1 6.40 -7.90 -5.57
N GLN A 2 5.30 -7.21 -5.93
CA GLN A 2 5.22 -6.40 -7.16
C GLN A 2 5.70 -4.94 -6.96
N LEU A 3 5.73 -4.46 -5.72
CA LEU A 3 6.13 -3.08 -5.39
C LEU A 3 7.55 -2.70 -5.86
N PRO A 4 8.59 -3.54 -5.75
CA PRO A 4 9.92 -3.18 -6.26
C PRO A 4 9.95 -2.94 -7.78
N ALA A 5 9.20 -3.75 -8.55
CA ALA A 5 9.10 -3.56 -10.00
C ALA A 5 8.36 -2.25 -10.34
N PHE A 6 7.32 -1.92 -9.57
CA PHE A 6 6.66 -0.62 -9.67
C PHE A 6 7.60 0.55 -9.34
N SER A 7 8.40 0.46 -8.26
CA SER A 7 9.39 1.48 -7.91
C SER A 7 10.39 1.73 -9.05
N ASN A 8 10.90 0.66 -9.68
CA ASN A 8 11.80 0.79 -10.83
C ASN A 8 11.12 1.51 -12.01
N MET A 9 9.84 1.22 -12.28
CA MET A 9 9.07 1.89 -13.33
C MET A 9 8.87 3.38 -13.03
N VAL A 10 8.61 3.75 -11.77
CA VAL A 10 8.50 5.15 -11.35
C VAL A 10 9.82 5.88 -11.63
N GLU A 11 10.96 5.30 -11.24
CA GLU A 11 12.27 5.91 -11.45
C GLU A 11 12.57 6.08 -12.95
N GLU A 12 12.32 5.06 -13.76
CA GLU A 12 12.59 5.06 -15.21
C GLU A 12 11.77 6.09 -15.98
N PHE A 13 10.48 6.26 -15.63
CA PHE A 13 9.53 7.04 -16.43
C PHE A 13 9.10 8.36 -15.79
N SER A 14 9.66 8.74 -14.64
CA SER A 14 9.35 10.00 -13.94
C SER A 14 9.58 11.27 -14.77
N ALA A 15 10.38 11.21 -15.84
CA ALA A 15 10.58 12.33 -16.76
C ALA A 15 9.38 12.60 -17.68
N VAL A 16 8.48 11.63 -17.86
CA VAL A 16 7.38 11.67 -18.85
C VAL A 16 6.01 11.29 -18.27
N ALA A 17 5.96 10.80 -17.03
CA ALA A 17 4.74 10.39 -16.36
C ALA A 17 4.81 10.66 -14.85
N ASP A 18 3.66 11.00 -14.29
CA ASP A 18 3.44 11.08 -12.84
C ASP A 18 2.89 9.74 -12.32
N PHE A 19 3.13 9.47 -11.03
CA PHE A 19 2.72 8.22 -10.39
C PHE A 19 2.03 8.47 -9.05
N LEU A 20 0.98 7.68 -8.80
CA LEU A 20 0.20 7.72 -7.57
C LEU A 20 -0.11 6.29 -7.12
N LEU A 21 0.20 5.97 -5.87
CA LEU A 21 -0.25 4.74 -5.22
C LEU A 21 -1.50 5.06 -4.39
N VAL A 22 -2.60 4.36 -4.67
CA VAL A 22 -3.84 4.47 -3.89
C VAL A 22 -3.96 3.24 -3.00
N TYR A 23 -3.91 3.45 -1.69
CA TYR A 23 -4.13 2.42 -0.69
C TYR A 23 -5.64 2.20 -0.50
N ILE A 24 -6.09 0.97 -0.70
CA ILE A 24 -7.51 0.57 -0.66
C ILE A 24 -7.78 -0.40 0.50
N ASP A 25 -8.95 -1.03 0.52
CA ASP A 25 -9.27 -2.06 1.49
C ASP A 25 -8.36 -3.29 1.37
N GLU A 26 -8.07 -3.88 2.53
CA GLU A 26 -7.32 -5.14 2.61
C GLU A 26 -8.07 -6.24 1.87
N ALA A 27 -7.41 -6.86 0.90
CA ALA A 27 -7.92 -8.04 0.24
C ALA A 27 -8.07 -9.22 1.23
N HIS A 28 -7.19 -9.27 2.24
CA HIS A 28 -7.12 -10.34 3.23
C HIS A 28 -6.91 -9.76 4.65
N PRO A 29 -7.94 -9.19 5.28
CA PRO A 29 -7.83 -8.65 6.63
C PRO A 29 -7.57 -9.77 7.64
N SER A 30 -6.69 -9.52 8.61
CA SER A 30 -6.27 -10.50 9.62
C SER A 30 -7.36 -10.89 10.61
N ASP A 31 -8.38 -10.05 10.77
CA ASP A 31 -9.60 -10.31 11.55
C ASP A 31 -10.78 -10.80 10.68
N GLY A 32 -10.51 -11.16 9.42
CA GLY A 32 -11.47 -11.79 8.50
C GLY A 32 -11.47 -13.32 8.56
N TRP A 33 -12.23 -13.93 7.67
CA TRP A 33 -12.30 -15.40 7.49
C TRP A 33 -11.07 -16.00 6.77
N ALA A 34 -9.93 -15.30 6.76
CA ALA A 34 -8.75 -15.72 6.02
C ALA A 34 -7.96 -16.80 6.78
N ALA A 35 -7.41 -17.77 6.04
CA ALA A 35 -6.57 -18.80 6.62
C ALA A 35 -5.27 -18.17 7.19
N PRO A 36 -4.85 -18.53 8.42
CA PRO A 36 -3.62 -18.01 8.99
C PRO A 36 -2.41 -18.34 8.10
N GLY A 37 -1.59 -17.33 7.79
CA GLY A 37 -0.30 -17.50 7.09
C GLY A 37 -0.27 -17.16 5.59
N ILE A 38 -1.33 -16.55 5.02
CA ILE A 38 -1.33 -16.18 3.59
C ILE A 38 -0.50 -14.92 3.29
N SER A 39 -0.34 -14.00 4.25
CA SER A 39 0.51 -12.82 4.10
C SER A 39 1.41 -12.62 5.32
N SER A 40 2.63 -12.14 5.10
CA SER A 40 3.51 -11.63 6.16
C SER A 40 3.09 -10.23 6.65
N TYR A 41 1.95 -9.73 6.19
CA TYR A 41 1.45 -8.39 6.40
C TYR A 41 0.06 -8.51 7.03
N GLU A 42 0.02 -8.49 8.36
CA GLU A 42 -1.20 -8.64 9.13
C GLU A 42 -1.82 -7.26 9.43
N VAL A 43 -2.81 -6.89 8.62
CA VAL A 43 -3.59 -5.67 8.81
C VAL A 43 -5.05 -6.05 9.06
N LYS A 44 -5.64 -5.45 10.09
CA LYS A 44 -7.07 -5.64 10.38
C LYS A 44 -7.91 -4.83 9.39
N LYS A 45 -9.16 -5.22 9.20
CA LYS A 45 -10.10 -4.42 8.43
C LYS A 45 -10.19 -3.00 9.02
N HIS A 46 -9.99 -1.99 8.18
CA HIS A 46 -10.09 -0.58 8.56
C HIS A 46 -11.51 -0.26 9.03
N ARG A 47 -11.66 0.51 10.12
CA ARG A 47 -12.97 0.94 10.64
C ARG A 47 -13.27 2.40 10.38
N ASN A 48 -12.24 3.18 10.05
CA ASN A 48 -12.29 4.60 9.74
C ASN A 48 -11.10 4.96 8.84
N GLN A 49 -11.09 6.21 8.37
CA GLN A 49 -10.04 6.71 7.48
C GLN A 49 -8.67 6.69 8.15
N GLU A 50 -8.60 6.97 9.45
CA GLU A 50 -7.36 6.98 10.22
C GLU A 50 -6.69 5.60 10.25
N ASP A 51 -7.47 4.52 10.41
CA ASP A 51 -7.00 3.15 10.36
C ASP A 51 -6.38 2.83 8.99
N ARG A 52 -7.04 3.24 7.90
CA ARG A 52 -6.53 3.05 6.53
C ARG A 52 -5.26 3.84 6.28
N CYS A 53 -5.20 5.10 6.72
CA CYS A 53 -3.99 5.92 6.63
C CYS A 53 -2.84 5.31 7.45
N ALA A 54 -3.12 4.76 8.64
CA ALA A 54 -2.12 4.08 9.45
C ALA A 54 -1.59 2.81 8.77
N ALA A 55 -2.44 2.03 8.09
CA ALA A 55 -2.02 0.90 7.29
C ALA A 55 -1.17 1.31 6.07
N ALA A 56 -1.55 2.38 5.38
CA ALA A 56 -0.75 2.93 4.27
C ALA A 56 0.66 3.38 4.73
N ASN A 57 0.76 4.01 5.91
CA ASN A 57 2.05 4.39 6.49
C ASN A 57 2.91 3.17 6.84
N LYS A 58 2.32 2.09 7.39
CA LYS A 58 3.04 0.84 7.63
C LYS A 58 3.58 0.22 6.35
N LEU A 59 2.85 0.30 5.24
CA LEU A 59 3.34 -0.15 3.93
C LEU A 59 4.59 0.65 3.52
N LEU A 60 4.62 1.96 3.77
CA LEU A 60 5.77 2.82 3.49
C LEU A 60 6.98 2.54 4.40
N GLU A 61 6.75 2.17 5.66
CA GLU A 61 7.82 1.74 6.58
C GLU A 61 8.51 0.46 6.09
N GLN A 62 7.75 -0.45 5.48
CA GLN A 62 8.26 -1.73 4.97
C GLN A 62 8.80 -1.64 3.54
N TYR A 63 8.25 -0.74 2.72
CA TYR A 63 8.58 -0.57 1.31
C TYR A 63 8.84 0.90 1.00
N SER A 64 10.11 1.22 0.74
CA SER A 64 10.49 2.55 0.28
C SER A 64 10.03 2.76 -1.16
N LEU A 65 9.19 3.77 -1.39
CA LEU A 65 8.81 4.23 -2.73
C LEU A 65 9.70 5.39 -3.18
N PRO A 66 9.91 5.57 -4.49
CA PRO A 66 10.63 6.72 -5.01
C PRO A 66 9.90 8.03 -4.66
N PRO A 67 10.63 9.14 -4.42
CA PRO A 67 10.04 10.41 -4.01
C PRO A 67 9.08 11.01 -5.05
N GLN A 68 9.12 10.54 -6.30
CA GLN A 68 8.23 10.94 -7.39
C GLN A 68 6.85 10.28 -7.30
N CYS A 69 6.65 9.28 -6.44
CA CYS A 69 5.37 8.61 -6.26
C CYS A 69 4.76 8.98 -4.91
N GLN A 70 3.57 9.59 -4.95
CA GLN A 70 2.80 9.88 -3.75
C GLN A 70 1.95 8.68 -3.34
N VAL A 71 1.71 8.53 -2.04
CA VAL A 71 0.75 7.56 -1.51
C VAL A 71 -0.43 8.32 -0.92
N VAL A 72 -1.63 7.91 -1.34
CA VAL A 72 -2.89 8.39 -0.79
C VAL A 72 -3.73 7.20 -0.36
N ALA A 73 -4.64 7.41 0.59
CA ALA A 73 -5.64 6.41 0.94
C ALA A 73 -6.97 6.76 0.24
N ASP A 74 -7.65 5.74 -0.29
CA ASP A 74 -9.03 5.88 -0.77
C ASP A 74 -9.97 6.30 0.38
N CYS A 75 -11.14 6.85 0.07
CA CYS A 75 -12.11 7.28 1.08
C CYS A 75 -12.90 6.11 1.70
N MET A 76 -13.37 6.30 2.93
CA MET A 76 -14.19 5.36 3.70
C MET A 76 -15.60 5.87 3.97
#